data_AF-A0A420DB72-F1
#
_entry.id   AF-A0A420DB72-F1
#
_cell.length_a   1.000
_cell.length_b   1.000
_cell.length_c   1.000
_cell.angle_alpha   90.00
_cell.angle_beta   90.00
_cell.angle_gamma   90.00
#
_symmetry.space_group_name_H-M   'P 1'
#
loop_
_entity.id
_entity.type
_entity.pdbx_description
1 polymer ?
#
loop_
_entity_poly.entity_id
_entity_poly.type
_entity_poly.pdbx_seq_one_letter_code
_entity_poly.pdbx_strand_id
1 'polypeptide(L)'
;MNEFISKEIKNLKKLRLTAIGFLVLVNFAIIGCFVYLFYEVYVSRDIQENFISYIFPTVFYLQLVLALGFGPPIIIIHRRFRSVINELADLNDEFVIHYQNYIRLIQRLMTVIPLYLFSQKGLLVFMNFKTQLIHPNTINFIKIKRVNFGRFRRCSIYLYQDKTLISKITYHKSHPAEAEFLKQNTHLINKNGVRIED
;
A
#
# COMPACT_ATOMS: atom_id res chain seq x y z
N MET A 1 11.96 -16.79 -14.68
CA MET A 1 11.48 -15.99 -13.54
C MET A 1 11.77 -16.75 -12.26
N ASN A 2 12.53 -16.15 -11.34
CA ASN A 2 12.94 -16.77 -10.07
C ASN A 2 11.71 -17.27 -9.26
N GLU A 3 11.79 -18.49 -8.71
CA GLU A 3 10.69 -19.15 -7.98
C GLU A 3 10.17 -18.28 -6.83
N PHE A 4 11.08 -17.62 -6.12
CA PHE A 4 10.73 -16.69 -5.05
C PHE A 4 9.87 -15.52 -5.53
N ILE A 5 10.25 -14.88 -6.64
CA ILE A 5 9.51 -13.74 -7.20
C ILE A 5 8.13 -14.18 -7.67
N SER A 6 8.04 -15.34 -8.31
CA SER A 6 6.76 -15.92 -8.72
C SER A 6 5.81 -16.12 -7.53
N LYS A 7 6.32 -16.71 -6.43
CA LYS A 7 5.58 -16.93 -5.19
C LYS A 7 5.16 -15.62 -4.54
N GLU A 8 6.07 -14.64 -4.47
CA GLU A 8 5.80 -13.34 -3.90
C GLU A 8 4.71 -12.58 -4.68
N ILE A 9 4.81 -12.54 -6.01
CA ILE A 9 3.80 -11.92 -6.87
C ILE A 9 2.44 -12.60 -6.70
N LYS A 10 2.41 -13.94 -6.60
CA LYS A 10 1.16 -14.69 -6.33
C LYS A 10 0.55 -14.28 -5.00
N ASN A 11 1.35 -14.16 -3.95
CA ASN A 11 0.89 -13.74 -2.63
C ASN A 11 0.38 -12.28 -2.64
N LEU A 12 1.08 -11.37 -3.33
CA LEU A 12 0.62 -9.98 -3.50
C LEU A 12 -0.71 -9.90 -4.27
N LYS A 13 -0.89 -10.72 -5.33
CA LYS A 13 -2.17 -10.81 -6.05
C LYS A 13 -3.28 -11.31 -5.13
N LYS A 14 -3.01 -12.32 -4.29
CA LYS A 14 -3.97 -12.84 -3.30
C LYS A 14 -4.33 -11.77 -2.28
N LEU A 15 -3.33 -11.08 -1.71
CA LEU A 15 -3.56 -10.01 -0.73
C LEU A 15 -4.36 -8.85 -1.33
N ARG A 16 -4.07 -8.45 -2.58
CA ARG A 16 -4.86 -7.44 -3.30
C ARG A 16 -6.33 -7.85 -3.40
N LEU A 17 -6.58 -9.10 -3.80
CA LEU A 17 -7.94 -9.63 -3.93
C LEU A 17 -8.65 -9.68 -2.58
N THR A 18 -7.97 -10.12 -1.52
CA THR A 18 -8.52 -10.14 -0.15
C THR A 18 -8.86 -8.72 0.34
N ALA A 19 -7.98 -7.74 0.12
CA ALA A 19 -8.21 -6.37 0.55
C ALA A 19 -9.39 -5.72 -0.20
N ILE A 20 -9.44 -5.86 -1.54
CA ILE A 20 -10.55 -5.36 -2.34
C ILE A 20 -11.84 -6.10 -2.00
N GLY A 21 -11.77 -7.43 -1.88
CA GLY A 21 -12.92 -8.28 -1.52
C GLY A 21 -13.50 -7.91 -0.17
N PHE A 22 -12.68 -7.61 0.83
CA PHE A 22 -13.13 -7.11 2.12
C PHE A 22 -13.90 -5.79 1.99
N LEU A 23 -13.37 -4.81 1.26
CA LEU A 23 -14.05 -3.52 1.05
C LEU A 23 -15.39 -3.69 0.33
N VAL A 24 -15.42 -4.54 -0.70
CA VAL A 24 -16.65 -4.85 -1.46
C VAL A 24 -17.67 -5.57 -0.58
N LEU A 25 -17.24 -6.53 0.23
CA LEU A 25 -18.11 -7.26 1.16
C LEU A 25 -18.70 -6.33 2.21
N VAL A 26 -17.91 -5.42 2.79
CA VAL A 26 -18.40 -4.41 3.73
C VAL A 26 -19.43 -3.50 3.04
N ASN A 27 -19.18 -3.06 1.80
CA ASN A 27 -20.15 -2.28 1.03
C ASN A 27 -21.50 -3.02 0.87
N PHE A 28 -21.45 -4.29 0.46
CA PHE A 28 -22.66 -5.10 0.31
C PHE A 28 -23.36 -5.37 1.65
N ALA A 29 -22.62 -5.55 2.74
CA ALA A 29 -23.18 -5.73 4.07
C ALA A 29 -23.94 -4.47 4.54
N ILE A 30 -23.39 -3.29 4.29
CA ILE A 30 -24.06 -2.02 4.59
C ILE A 30 -25.37 -1.91 3.78
N ILE A 31 -25.31 -2.15 2.46
CA ILE A 31 -26.51 -2.12 1.60
C ILE A 31 -27.55 -3.13 2.06
N GLY A 32 -27.14 -4.36 2.36
CA GLY A 32 -28.03 -5.41 2.85
C GLY A 32 -28.72 -5.03 4.16
N CYS A 33 -28.00 -4.36 5.07
CA CYS A 33 -28.57 -3.82 6.30
C CYS A 33 -29.65 -2.78 6.02
N PHE A 34 -29.40 -1.82 5.11
CA PHE A 34 -30.40 -0.83 4.73
C PHE A 34 -31.62 -1.44 4.04
N VAL A 35 -31.43 -2.41 3.14
CA VAL A 35 -32.53 -3.12 2.48
C VAL A 35 -33.41 -3.83 3.51
N TYR A 36 -32.80 -4.49 4.50
CA TYR A 36 -33.52 -5.14 5.59
C TYR A 36 -34.34 -4.14 6.41
N LEU A 37 -33.73 -3.02 6.82
CA LEU A 37 -34.44 -1.96 7.58
C LEU A 37 -35.58 -1.34 6.76
N PHE A 38 -35.39 -1.14 5.46
CA PHE A 38 -36.46 -0.63 4.60
C PHE A 38 -37.60 -1.64 4.44
N TYR A 39 -37.30 -2.95 4.41
CA TYR A 39 -38.31 -3.99 4.37
C TYR A 39 -39.19 -3.97 5.62
N GLU A 40 -38.58 -3.86 6.80
CA GLU A 40 -39.32 -3.77 8.07
C GLU A 40 -40.29 -2.57 8.07
N VAL A 41 -39.80 -1.40 7.65
CA VAL A 41 -40.62 -0.18 7.53
C VAL A 41 -41.73 -0.35 6.49
N TYR A 42 -41.42 -0.93 5.34
CA TYR A 42 -42.37 -1.14 4.25
C TYR A 42 -43.55 -2.03 4.68
N VAL A 43 -43.27 -3.14 5.37
CA VAL A 43 -44.29 -4.04 5.91
C VAL A 43 -45.09 -3.34 7.01
N SER A 44 -44.43 -2.62 7.93
CA SER A 44 -45.11 -1.93 9.04
C SER A 44 -46.10 -0.85 8.60
N ARG A 45 -45.87 -0.26 7.42
CA ARG A 45 -46.70 0.82 6.85
C ARG A 45 -47.72 0.32 5.82
N ASP A 46 -47.78 -0.99 5.58
CA ASP A 46 -48.70 -1.64 4.62
C ASP A 46 -48.70 -0.96 3.23
N ILE A 47 -47.49 -0.67 2.73
CA ILE A 47 -47.30 0.03 1.46
C ILE A 47 -47.70 -0.91 0.30
N GLN A 48 -48.66 -0.47 -0.52
CA GLN A 48 -49.25 -1.28 -1.60
C GLN A 48 -48.40 -1.31 -2.88
N GLU A 49 -47.45 -0.37 -3.04
CA GLU A 49 -46.53 -0.33 -4.18
C GLU A 49 -45.52 -1.48 -4.14
N ASN A 50 -44.97 -1.90 -5.28
CA ASN A 50 -43.92 -2.93 -5.31
C ASN A 50 -42.69 -2.49 -4.48
N PHE A 51 -42.27 -3.33 -3.53
CA PHE A 51 -41.13 -3.07 -2.64
C PHE A 51 -39.88 -2.59 -3.38
N ILE A 52 -39.48 -3.26 -4.48
CA ILE A 52 -38.27 -2.93 -5.22
C ILE A 52 -38.38 -1.52 -5.82
N SER A 53 -39.50 -1.21 -6.48
CA SER A 53 -39.74 0.13 -7.04
C SER A 53 -39.72 1.22 -5.97
N TYR A 54 -40.25 0.92 -4.79
CA TYR A 54 -40.31 1.84 -3.65
C TYR A 54 -38.91 2.14 -3.07
N ILE A 55 -38.07 1.13 -2.85
CA ILE A 55 -36.75 1.34 -2.22
C ILE A 55 -35.63 1.69 -3.20
N PHE A 56 -35.78 1.37 -4.49
CA PHE A 56 -34.71 1.47 -5.48
C PHE A 56 -34.06 2.87 -5.55
N PRO A 57 -34.80 3.99 -5.61
CA PRO A 57 -34.19 5.32 -5.66
C PRO A 57 -33.29 5.60 -4.44
N THR A 58 -33.74 5.21 -3.26
CA THR A 58 -33.02 5.42 -2.00
C THR A 58 -31.79 4.54 -1.91
N VAL A 59 -31.91 3.25 -2.24
CA VAL A 59 -30.78 2.31 -2.26
C VAL A 59 -29.75 2.70 -3.31
N PHE A 60 -30.19 3.17 -4.48
CA PHE A 60 -29.30 3.68 -5.52
C PHE A 60 -28.51 4.90 -5.06
N TYR A 61 -29.18 5.87 -4.44
CA TYR A 61 -28.50 7.04 -3.86
C TYR A 61 -27.48 6.64 -2.79
N LEU A 62 -27.86 5.72 -1.89
CA LEU A 62 -26.98 5.20 -0.86
C LEU A 62 -25.76 4.49 -1.47
N GLN A 63 -25.97 3.67 -2.51
CA GLN A 63 -24.89 2.99 -3.22
C GLN A 63 -23.95 3.98 -3.93
N LEU A 64 -24.45 5.10 -4.47
CA LEU A 64 -23.60 6.16 -5.04
C LEU A 64 -22.72 6.81 -3.97
N VAL A 65 -23.29 7.15 -2.81
CA VAL A 65 -22.53 7.72 -1.69
C VAL A 65 -21.47 6.74 -1.18
N LEU A 66 -21.83 5.46 -1.03
CA LEU A 66 -20.87 4.44 -0.63
C LEU A 66 -19.81 4.20 -1.70
N ALA A 67 -20.16 4.24 -2.98
CA ALA A 67 -19.19 4.12 -4.08
C ALA A 67 -18.15 5.25 -4.05
N LEU A 68 -18.54 6.47 -3.65
CA LEU A 68 -17.58 7.56 -3.43
C LEU A 68 -16.67 7.31 -2.23
N GLY A 69 -17.14 6.62 -1.19
CA GLY A 69 -16.35 6.25 -0.02
C GLY A 69 -15.39 5.06 -0.27
N PHE A 70 -15.88 4.00 -0.91
CA PHE A 70 -15.13 2.75 -1.13
C PHE A 70 -14.36 2.72 -2.45
N GLY A 71 -14.83 3.41 -3.48
CA GLY A 71 -14.23 3.45 -4.81
C GLY A 71 -12.78 3.95 -4.81
N PRO A 72 -12.47 5.15 -4.26
CA PRO A 72 -11.11 5.67 -4.25
C PRO A 72 -10.11 4.75 -3.51
N PRO A 73 -10.40 4.22 -2.30
CA PRO A 73 -9.54 3.21 -1.67
C PRO A 73 -9.28 1.98 -2.53
N ILE A 74 -10.30 1.43 -3.20
CA ILE A 74 -10.15 0.27 -4.09
C ILE A 74 -9.21 0.59 -5.25
N ILE A 75 -9.36 1.77 -5.88
CA ILE A 75 -8.51 2.22 -6.98
C ILE A 75 -7.05 2.40 -6.50
N ILE A 76 -6.85 3.03 -5.34
CA ILE A 76 -5.53 3.24 -4.73
C ILE A 76 -4.84 1.89 -4.46
N ILE A 77 -5.55 0.95 -3.83
CA ILE A 77 -5.06 -0.41 -3.58
C ILE A 77 -4.68 -1.07 -4.91
N HIS A 78 -5.58 -1.06 -5.89
CA HIS A 78 -5.33 -1.71 -7.18
C HIS A 78 -4.08 -1.14 -7.87
N ARG A 79 -3.96 0.18 -7.96
CA ARG A 79 -2.83 0.88 -8.59
C ARG A 79 -1.51 0.58 -7.87
N ARG A 80 -1.50 0.67 -6.54
CA ARG A 80 -0.30 0.44 -5.73
C ARG A 80 0.22 -0.99 -5.88
N PHE A 81 -0.67 -1.99 -5.75
CA PHE A 81 -0.29 -3.39 -5.94
C PHE A 81 0.19 -3.66 -7.38
N ARG A 82 -0.48 -3.10 -8.39
CA ARG A 82 -0.08 -3.26 -9.79
C ARG A 82 1.34 -2.73 -10.02
N SER A 83 1.65 -1.54 -9.51
CA SER A 83 3.00 -0.98 -9.65
C SER A 83 4.06 -1.85 -9.00
N VAL A 84 3.83 -2.30 -7.75
CA VAL A 84 4.79 -3.18 -7.05
C VAL A 84 4.98 -4.50 -7.78
N ILE A 85 3.89 -5.14 -8.23
CA ILE A 85 3.96 -6.41 -8.96
C ILE A 85 4.75 -6.27 -10.26
N ASN A 86 4.52 -5.19 -11.01
CA ASN A 86 5.25 -4.94 -12.25
C ASN A 86 6.74 -4.74 -11.98
N GLU A 87 7.10 -3.89 -11.01
CA GLU A 87 8.51 -3.65 -10.69
C GLU A 87 9.21 -4.90 -10.14
N LEU A 88 8.52 -5.75 -9.37
CA LEU A 88 9.06 -7.04 -8.93
C LEU A 88 9.26 -8.03 -10.08
N ALA A 89 8.38 -8.02 -11.08
CA ALA A 89 8.50 -8.88 -12.25
C ALA A 89 9.68 -8.47 -13.15
N ASP A 90 10.03 -7.18 -13.14
CA ASP A 90 11.13 -6.61 -13.93
C ASP A 90 12.50 -6.70 -13.22
N LEU A 91 12.59 -7.19 -11.99
CA LEU A 91 13.87 -7.30 -11.27
C LEU A 91 14.82 -8.29 -11.93
N ASN A 92 16.08 -7.89 -12.07
CA ASN A 92 17.16 -8.82 -12.44
C ASN A 92 17.55 -9.72 -11.24
N ASP A 93 18.32 -10.78 -11.49
CA ASP A 93 18.66 -11.77 -10.45
C ASP A 93 19.44 -11.19 -9.27
N GLU A 94 20.33 -10.21 -9.49
CA GLU A 94 21.07 -9.52 -8.43
C GLU A 94 20.12 -8.79 -7.46
N PHE A 95 19.22 -7.95 -7.99
CA PHE A 95 18.26 -7.21 -7.16
C PHE A 95 17.18 -8.12 -6.56
N VAL A 96 16.88 -9.27 -7.19
CA VAL A 96 16.05 -10.30 -6.57
C VAL A 96 16.69 -10.83 -5.28
N ILE A 97 18.00 -11.09 -5.26
CA ILE A 97 18.71 -11.54 -4.05
C ILE A 97 18.64 -10.47 -2.95
N HIS A 98 18.87 -9.20 -3.30
CA HIS A 98 18.72 -8.10 -2.33
C HIS A 98 17.30 -7.98 -1.80
N TYR A 99 16.29 -8.13 -2.65
CA TYR A 99 14.90 -8.12 -2.24
C TYR A 99 14.55 -9.33 -1.34
N GLN A 100 15.09 -10.51 -1.62
CA GLN A 100 14.95 -11.68 -0.73
C GLN A 100 15.54 -11.39 0.66
N ASN A 101 16.74 -10.80 0.72
CA ASN A 101 17.40 -10.45 1.98
C ASN A 101 16.60 -9.40 2.76
N TYR A 102 16.11 -8.36 2.07
CA TYR A 102 15.21 -7.36 2.64
C TYR A 102 13.98 -8.00 3.26
N ILE A 103 13.34 -8.92 2.53
CA ILE A 103 12.15 -9.61 2.99
C ILE A 103 12.41 -10.52 4.20
N ARG A 104 13.57 -11.19 4.27
CA ARG A 104 13.93 -12.05 5.40
C ARG A 104 14.10 -11.26 6.70
N LEU A 105 14.50 -10.00 6.62
CA LEU A 105 14.65 -9.12 7.79
C LEU A 105 13.32 -8.62 8.33
N ILE A 106 12.28 -8.61 7.51
CA ILE A 106 10.95 -8.18 7.93
C ILE A 106 10.23 -9.41 8.50
N GLN A 107 10.03 -9.43 9.82
CA GLN A 107 9.11 -10.38 10.43
C GLN A 107 7.72 -10.19 9.82
N ARG A 108 7.31 -11.14 8.97
CA ARG A 108 6.04 -11.10 8.27
C ARG A 108 5.37 -12.46 8.32
N LEU A 109 4.15 -12.49 8.87
CA LEU A 109 3.28 -13.67 8.81
C LEU A 109 2.72 -13.87 7.38
N MET A 110 2.58 -12.79 6.62
CA MET A 110 2.15 -12.80 5.22
C MET A 110 2.97 -11.79 4.40
N THR A 111 2.97 -11.94 3.08
CA THR A 111 3.56 -10.95 2.16
C THR A 111 2.91 -9.58 2.39
N VAL A 112 3.72 -8.52 2.43
CA VAL A 112 3.29 -7.13 2.61
C VAL A 112 3.85 -6.29 1.47
N ILE A 113 3.12 -5.25 1.05
CA ILE A 113 3.64 -4.29 0.07
C ILE A 113 4.85 -3.58 0.67
N PRO A 114 6.05 -3.69 0.06
CA PRO A 114 7.20 -2.93 0.51
C PRO A 114 6.97 -1.43 0.27
N LEU A 115 7.50 -0.57 1.15
CA LEU A 115 7.42 0.88 0.96
C LEU A 115 8.46 1.40 -0.05
N TYR A 116 9.52 0.63 -0.27
CA TYR A 116 10.53 0.89 -1.29
C TYR A 116 11.08 -0.42 -1.86
N LEU A 117 11.71 -0.35 -3.02
CA LEU A 117 12.38 -1.47 -3.67
C LEU A 117 13.67 -0.99 -4.35
N PHE A 118 14.77 -1.69 -4.09
CA PHE A 118 16.00 -1.53 -4.86
C PHE A 118 15.85 -2.26 -6.20
N SER A 119 16.21 -1.58 -7.30
CA SER A 119 16.14 -2.12 -8.65
C SER A 119 17.32 -1.65 -9.49
N GLN A 120 17.53 -2.29 -10.63
CA GLN A 120 18.51 -1.86 -11.64
C GLN A 120 18.25 -0.45 -12.17
N LYS A 121 17.03 0.08 -12.04
CA LYS A 121 16.65 1.44 -12.45
C LYS A 121 17.00 2.48 -11.38
N GLY A 122 17.27 2.07 -10.14
CA GLY A 122 17.42 2.91 -8.95
C GLY A 122 16.51 2.49 -7.80
N LEU A 123 16.23 3.43 -6.88
CA LEU A 123 15.34 3.21 -5.74
C LEU A 123 13.90 3.58 -6.10
N LEU A 124 13.00 2.60 -6.06
CA LEU A 124 11.57 2.81 -6.21
C LEU A 124 10.96 3.06 -4.83
N VAL A 125 10.19 4.13 -4.67
CA VAL A 125 9.41 4.42 -3.46
C VAL A 125 7.93 4.36 -3.79
N PHE A 126 7.20 3.46 -3.12
CA PHE A 126 5.78 3.22 -3.36
C PHE A 126 4.93 4.06 -2.41
N MET A 127 4.42 5.18 -2.89
CA MET A 127 3.44 6.01 -2.18
C MET A 127 2.01 5.55 -2.53
N ASN A 128 1.01 6.06 -1.79
CA ASN A 128 -0.39 5.69 -2.05
C ASN A 128 -0.85 6.08 -3.46
N PHE A 129 -0.44 7.26 -3.96
CA PHE A 129 -0.94 7.81 -5.23
C PHE A 129 0.05 7.72 -6.38
N LYS A 130 1.33 7.49 -6.11
CA LYS A 130 2.38 7.42 -7.12
C LYS A 130 3.50 6.50 -6.70
N THR A 131 4.18 5.93 -7.68
CA THR A 131 5.48 5.30 -7.50
C THR A 131 6.53 6.27 -7.98
N GLN A 132 7.50 6.56 -7.13
CA GLN A 132 8.57 7.49 -7.45
C GLN A 132 9.86 6.69 -7.68
N LEU A 133 10.42 6.81 -8.89
CA LEU A 133 11.75 6.32 -9.18
C LEU A 133 12.77 7.39 -8.78
N ILE A 134 13.74 7.01 -7.97
CA ILE A 134 14.89 7.82 -7.61
C ILE A 134 16.09 7.21 -8.31
N HIS A 135 16.63 7.93 -9.29
CA HIS A 135 17.72 7.45 -10.13
C HIS A 135 19.01 7.23 -9.31
N PRO A 136 19.91 6.34 -9.77
CA PRO A 136 21.19 6.13 -9.10
C PRO A 136 22.00 7.43 -8.96
N ASN A 137 22.80 7.51 -7.90
CA ASN A 137 23.69 8.62 -7.56
C ASN A 137 23.00 9.98 -7.36
N THR A 138 21.67 10.01 -7.14
CA THR A 138 20.94 11.26 -6.86
C THR A 138 20.78 11.58 -5.38
N ILE A 139 20.82 10.56 -4.50
CA ILE A 139 20.58 10.73 -3.07
C ILE A 139 21.90 11.05 -2.37
N ASN A 140 22.09 12.30 -1.96
CA ASN A 140 23.33 12.74 -1.31
C ASN A 140 23.21 12.69 0.22
N PHE A 141 21.99 12.76 0.74
CA PHE A 141 21.73 12.80 2.17
C PHE A 141 20.45 12.04 2.54
N ILE A 142 20.52 11.24 3.60
CA ILE A 142 19.40 10.54 4.20
C ILE A 142 19.27 10.97 5.66
N LYS A 143 18.09 11.46 6.02
CA LYS A 143 17.74 11.75 7.41
C LYS A 143 16.72 10.75 7.89
N ILE A 144 17.03 10.02 8.94
CA ILE A 144 16.10 9.15 9.65
C ILE A 144 15.63 9.93 10.88
N LYS A 145 14.31 10.02 11.07
CA LYS A 145 13.72 10.66 12.25
C LYS A 145 12.83 9.66 12.96
N ARG A 146 13.21 9.33 14.19
CA ARG A 146 12.45 8.44 15.06
C ARG A 146 11.66 9.30 16.06
N VAL A 147 10.37 9.07 16.14
CA VAL A 147 9.45 9.77 17.03
C VAL A 147 8.71 8.72 17.86
N ASN A 148 8.82 8.86 19.18
CA ASN A 148 8.19 7.95 20.14
C ASN A 148 7.26 8.75 21.06
N PHE A 149 5.96 8.75 20.75
CA PHE A 149 4.90 9.30 21.59
C PHE A 149 4.14 8.15 22.28
N GLY A 150 4.84 7.38 23.09
CA GLY A 150 4.27 6.25 23.84
C GLY A 150 3.70 5.16 22.93
N ARG A 151 2.36 5.13 22.78
CA ARG A 151 1.65 4.20 21.88
C ARG A 151 1.88 4.51 20.41
N PHE A 152 2.14 5.77 20.05
CA PHE A 152 2.39 6.18 18.68
C PHE A 152 3.89 6.23 18.40
N ARG A 153 4.33 5.22 17.66
CA ARG A 153 5.73 5.06 17.25
C ARG A 153 5.83 5.28 15.76
N ARG A 154 6.72 6.18 15.35
CA ARG A 154 6.91 6.52 13.94
C ARG A 154 8.38 6.67 13.61
N CYS A 155 8.81 6.04 12.54
CA CYS A 155 10.12 6.27 11.93
C CYS A 155 9.88 6.85 10.53
N SER A 156 10.50 7.97 10.21
CA SER A 156 10.42 8.60 8.89
C SER A 156 11.81 8.71 8.28
N ILE A 157 12.00 8.15 7.10
CA ILE A 157 13.21 8.26 6.30
C ILE A 157 12.97 9.34 5.25
N TYR A 158 13.80 10.37 5.26
CA TYR A 158 13.79 11.48 4.32
C TYR A 158 14.98 11.33 3.38
N LEU A 159 14.72 11.32 2.08
CA LEU A 159 15.72 11.17 1.03
C LEU A 159 15.92 12.53 0.34
N TYR A 160 17.15 13.04 0.37
CA TYR A 160 17.51 14.35 -0.17
C TYR A 160 18.48 14.25 -1.33
N GLN A 161 18.26 15.13 -2.30
CA GLN A 161 19.25 15.49 -3.33
C GLN A 161 19.69 16.91 -2.99
N ASP A 162 20.97 17.03 -2.64
CA ASP A 162 21.56 18.25 -2.09
C ASP A 162 20.78 18.77 -0.88
N LYS A 163 19.95 19.81 -1.05
CA LYS A 163 19.11 20.41 0.00
C LYS A 163 17.62 20.18 -0.21
N THR A 164 17.23 19.51 -1.30
CA THR A 164 15.83 19.32 -1.68
C THR A 164 15.35 17.95 -1.26
N LEU A 165 14.23 17.91 -0.54
CA LEU A 165 13.57 16.65 -0.18
C LEU A 165 12.95 16.03 -1.43
N ILE A 166 13.46 14.87 -1.84
CA ILE A 166 12.93 14.14 -3.01
C ILE A 166 11.75 13.26 -2.60
N SER A 167 11.90 12.54 -1.49
CA SER A 167 10.94 11.52 -1.07
C SER A 167 10.98 11.27 0.44
N LYS A 168 9.87 10.78 0.97
CA LYS A 168 9.70 10.45 2.38
C LYS A 168 9.04 9.08 2.53
N ILE A 169 9.68 8.21 3.30
CA ILE A 169 9.16 6.89 3.66
C ILE A 169 8.76 6.95 5.14
N THR A 170 7.57 6.49 5.49
CA THR A 170 7.09 6.49 6.88
C THR A 170 6.71 5.08 7.31
N TYR A 171 7.30 4.64 8.41
CA TYR A 171 6.96 3.41 9.13
C TYR A 171 6.25 3.75 10.44
N HIS A 172 5.24 2.95 10.80
CA HIS A 172 4.53 3.04 12.07
C HIS A 172 5.16 2.14 13.14
N LYS A 173 6.50 2.21 13.23
CA LYS A 173 7.35 1.48 14.19
C LYS A 173 8.53 2.37 14.56
N SER A 174 9.08 2.25 15.77
CA SER A 174 10.24 3.06 16.21
C SER A 174 11.53 2.66 15.50
N HIS A 175 11.74 1.34 15.36
CA HIS A 175 12.97 0.73 14.85
C HIS A 175 12.63 -0.29 13.77
N PRO A 176 12.14 0.15 12.59
CA PRO A 176 11.85 -0.76 11.49
C PRO A 176 13.16 -1.35 10.93
N ALA A 177 13.24 -2.67 10.80
CA ALA A 177 14.38 -3.36 10.17
C ALA A 177 14.58 -2.89 8.72
N GLU A 178 13.50 -2.44 8.08
CA GLU A 178 13.51 -1.83 6.76
C GLU A 178 14.36 -0.56 6.69
N ALA A 179 14.37 0.28 7.74
CA ALA A 179 15.21 1.48 7.74
C ALA A 179 16.69 1.13 7.84
N GLU A 180 17.03 0.13 8.67
CA GLU A 180 18.41 -0.35 8.80
C GLU A 180 18.89 -1.02 7.52
N PHE A 181 18.03 -1.81 6.85
CA PHE A 181 18.37 -2.39 5.56
C PHE A 181 18.66 -1.31 4.52
N LEU A 182 17.83 -0.25 4.44
CA LEU A 182 18.07 0.87 3.55
C LEU A 182 19.40 1.55 3.84
N LYS A 183 19.71 1.80 5.12
CA LYS A 183 20.97 2.42 5.59
C LYS A 183 22.20 1.60 5.17
N GLN A 184 22.14 0.28 5.30
CA GLN A 184 23.25 -0.63 4.96
C GLN A 184 23.43 -0.82 3.45
N ASN A 185 22.36 -0.67 2.67
CA ASN A 185 22.34 -0.97 1.24
C ASN A 185 22.27 0.28 0.34
N THR A 186 22.61 1.45 0.86
CA THR A 186 22.67 2.70 0.07
C THR A 186 23.65 2.63 -1.10
N HIS A 187 24.71 1.82 -0.97
CA HIS A 187 25.70 1.57 -2.03
C HIS A 187 25.08 0.98 -3.31
N LEU A 188 23.93 0.29 -3.22
CA LEU A 188 23.20 -0.25 -4.37
C LEU A 188 22.63 0.84 -5.28
N ILE A 189 22.48 2.06 -4.76
CA ILE A 189 21.87 3.19 -5.48
C ILE A 189 22.75 4.43 -5.49
N ASN A 190 23.79 4.52 -4.67
CA ASN A 190 24.76 5.61 -4.73
C ASN A 190 26.15 5.09 -4.42
N LYS A 191 27.04 5.11 -5.42
CA LYS A 191 28.44 4.67 -5.30
C LYS A 191 29.33 5.70 -4.61
N ASN A 192 28.94 6.98 -4.60
CA ASN A 192 29.76 8.09 -4.14
C ASN A 192 29.65 8.34 -2.62
N GLY A 193 29.01 7.42 -1.90
CA GLY A 193 28.72 7.57 -0.47
C GLY A 193 27.50 8.45 -0.22
N VAL A 194 26.68 8.05 0.75
CA VAL A 194 25.50 8.81 1.18
C VAL A 194 25.73 9.24 2.62
N ARG A 195 25.58 10.53 2.92
CA ARG A 195 25.62 11.00 4.31
C ARG A 195 24.32 10.59 5.00
N ILE A 196 24.42 9.93 6.15
CA ILE A 196 23.26 9.45 6.91
C ILE A 196 23.26 10.13 8.28
N GLU A 197 22.14 10.75 8.64
CA GLU A 197 21.84 11.30 9.97
C GLU A 197 20.63 10.56 10.53
N ASP A 198 20.69 10.12 11.77
CA ASP A 198 19.67 9.29 12.44
C ASP A 198 19.36 9.85 13.83
#